data_AF-A0A7J2MQX8-F1
#
_entry.id   AF-A0A7J2MQX8-F1
#
_cell.length_a   1.000
_cell.length_b   1.000
_cell.length_c   1.000
_cell.angle_alpha   90.00
_cell.angle_beta   90.00
_cell.angle_gamma   90.00
#
_symmetry.space_group_name_H-M   'P 1'
#
loop_
_entity.id
_entity.type
_entity.pdbx_description
1 polymer ?
#
loop_
_entity_poly.entity_id
_entity_poly.type
_entity_poly.pdbx_seq_one_letter_code
_entity_poly.pdbx_strand_id
1 'polypeptide(L)'
;MYMIVCFDLEGPISPQDNAYELMKLIPYGGEIFSKISKYDDILALKKKDYEAGYTLALILPFLISHKINEDDIKRVSEKAKINEGVKELVSILKKKHKFYIISTSYEQHAYSIGKRIGVPKGDIYCTKFPINDYLHYDIDLQEVEKEILNLKDHNIEEFFNNFYEKIDKDIKKIIENTKVIGGKYKTEAIYKILERENENIKSVVAVGDSITDFKMLKAVKEKGGISIVFNGNEYAIPYAEFAFAGTNLLPLAYFIESKNKKEFIKKWNGEGYFHHVNKDIEKIILIHKKYRNIMRGKAGELG
;
A
#
# COMPACT_ATOMS: atom_id res chain seq x y z
N MET A 1 -16.73 22.35 -0.34
CA MET A 1 -16.10 22.20 0.99
C MET A 1 -14.65 21.87 0.73
N TYR A 2 -13.70 22.57 1.34
CA TYR A 2 -12.29 22.19 1.23
C TYR A 2 -12.07 20.81 1.87
N MET A 3 -11.14 20.03 1.33
CA MET A 3 -10.88 18.65 1.75
C MET A 3 -9.38 18.37 1.63
N ILE A 4 -8.91 17.47 2.49
CA ILE A 4 -7.59 16.88 2.44
C ILE A 4 -7.76 15.44 1.97
N VAL A 5 -7.38 15.19 0.71
CA VAL A 5 -7.56 13.89 0.08
C VAL A 5 -6.26 13.10 0.18
N CYS A 6 -6.30 11.95 0.83
CA CYS A 6 -5.15 11.08 1.05
C CYS A 6 -5.39 9.73 0.39
N PHE A 7 -4.49 9.34 -0.51
CA PHE A 7 -4.56 8.07 -1.23
C PHE A 7 -3.40 7.16 -0.82
N ASP A 8 -3.69 5.88 -0.64
CA ASP A 8 -2.65 4.87 -0.82
C ASP A 8 -2.16 4.84 -2.26
N LEU A 9 -0.93 4.42 -2.46
CA LEU A 9 -0.31 4.34 -3.77
C LEU A 9 -0.64 3.02 -4.47
N GLU A 10 -0.27 1.90 -3.88
CA GLU A 10 -0.41 0.58 -4.50
C GLU A 10 -1.83 0.07 -4.27
N GLY A 11 -2.51 -0.37 -5.33
CA GLY A 11 -3.96 -0.58 -5.34
C GLY A 11 -4.69 0.60 -5.99
N PRO A 12 -4.89 1.74 -5.32
CA PRO A 12 -5.63 2.88 -5.89
C PRO A 12 -4.92 3.62 -7.03
N ILE A 13 -3.67 4.04 -6.87
CA ILE A 13 -2.95 4.86 -7.87
C ILE A 13 -2.23 3.98 -8.90
N SER A 14 -1.57 2.92 -8.44
CA SER A 14 -0.85 1.94 -9.28
C SER A 14 -1.31 0.53 -8.93
N PRO A 15 -1.60 -0.35 -9.90
CA PRO A 15 -2.00 -1.72 -9.60
C PRO A 15 -0.81 -2.62 -9.23
N GLN A 16 0.41 -2.13 -9.42
CA GLN A 16 1.65 -2.88 -9.20
C GLN A 16 2.00 -2.91 -7.71
N ASP A 17 2.39 -4.07 -7.21
CA ASP A 17 3.15 -4.19 -5.96
C ASP A 17 4.63 -3.99 -6.31
N ASN A 18 5.20 -2.84 -5.94
CA ASN A 18 6.55 -2.51 -6.38
C ASN A 18 7.61 -3.33 -5.64
N ALA A 19 7.36 -3.76 -4.41
CA ALA A 19 8.29 -4.60 -3.66
C ALA A 19 8.39 -6.00 -4.30
N TYR A 20 7.24 -6.54 -4.74
CA TYR A 20 7.18 -7.77 -5.52
C TYR A 20 7.91 -7.67 -6.86
N GLU A 21 7.67 -6.61 -7.64
CA GLU A 21 8.37 -6.42 -8.93
C GLU A 21 9.87 -6.17 -8.75
N LEU A 22 10.28 -5.53 -7.66
CA LEU A 22 11.70 -5.36 -7.34
C LEU A 22 12.37 -6.71 -7.03
N MET A 23 11.71 -7.56 -6.24
CA MET A 23 12.23 -8.89 -5.94
C MET A 23 12.37 -9.77 -7.19
N LYS A 24 11.57 -9.55 -8.24
CA LYS A 24 11.72 -10.30 -9.50
C LYS A 24 13.01 -10.00 -10.27
N LEU A 25 13.79 -9.00 -9.87
CA LEU A 25 15.15 -8.82 -10.38
C LEU A 25 16.11 -9.91 -9.88
N ILE A 26 15.74 -10.61 -8.79
CA ILE A 26 16.46 -11.70 -8.17
C ILE A 26 15.93 -13.04 -8.73
N PRO A 27 16.79 -14.06 -8.99
CA PRO A 27 16.34 -15.40 -9.36
C PRO A 27 15.30 -15.95 -8.39
N TYR A 28 14.16 -16.39 -8.92
CA TYR A 28 13.01 -16.86 -8.13
C TYR A 28 12.48 -15.88 -7.07
N GLY A 29 12.88 -14.60 -7.12
CA GLY A 29 12.58 -13.64 -6.06
C GLY A 29 11.09 -13.35 -5.88
N GLY A 30 10.27 -13.55 -6.92
CA GLY A 30 8.82 -13.49 -6.78
C GLY A 30 8.25 -14.59 -5.87
N GLU A 31 8.79 -15.81 -5.92
CA GLU A 31 8.34 -16.92 -5.05
C GLU A 31 8.82 -16.72 -3.62
N ILE A 32 10.06 -16.24 -3.45
CA ILE A 32 10.64 -15.85 -2.16
C ILE A 32 9.81 -14.73 -1.52
N PHE A 33 9.50 -13.68 -2.29
CA PHE A 33 8.67 -12.56 -1.83
C PHE A 33 7.33 -13.04 -1.32
N SER A 34 6.63 -13.92 -2.05
CA SER A 34 5.32 -14.43 -1.63
C SER A 34 5.39 -15.13 -0.27
N LYS A 35 6.46 -15.87 0.03
CA LYS A 35 6.63 -16.53 1.34
C LYS A 35 6.95 -15.52 2.45
N ILE A 36 7.75 -14.50 2.16
CA ILE A 36 8.05 -13.41 3.12
C ILE A 36 6.80 -12.56 3.38
N SER A 37 6.00 -12.26 2.35
CA SER A 37 4.74 -11.51 2.50
C SER A 37 3.74 -12.27 3.36
N LYS A 38 3.60 -13.59 3.17
CA LYS A 38 2.79 -14.43 4.06
C LYS A 38 3.30 -14.40 5.50
N TYR A 39 4.61 -14.38 5.70
CA TYR A 39 5.19 -14.22 7.03
C TYR A 39 4.82 -12.88 7.68
N ASP A 40 4.88 -11.77 6.92
CA ASP A 40 4.44 -10.45 7.38
C ASP A 40 2.97 -10.44 7.84
N ASP A 41 2.09 -11.05 7.04
CA ASP A 41 0.66 -11.18 7.37
C ASP A 41 0.44 -12.00 8.65
N ILE A 42 1.15 -13.12 8.81
CA ILE A 42 1.11 -13.94 10.04
C ILE A 42 1.53 -13.11 11.26
N LEU A 43 2.62 -12.34 11.14
CA LEU A 43 3.09 -11.47 12.22
C LEU A 43 2.06 -10.39 12.56
N ALA A 44 1.47 -9.73 11.57
CA ALA A 44 0.47 -8.69 11.76
C ALA A 44 -0.82 -9.21 12.43
N LEU A 45 -1.20 -10.47 12.16
CA LEU A 45 -2.37 -11.10 12.77
C LEU A 45 -2.10 -11.60 14.20
N LYS A 46 -0.86 -12.01 14.52
CA LYS A 46 -0.52 -12.61 15.83
C LYS A 46 0.09 -11.63 16.84
N LYS A 47 0.94 -10.71 16.40
CA LYS A 47 1.72 -9.83 17.29
C LYS A 47 1.02 -8.47 17.40
N LYS A 48 0.55 -8.12 18.61
CA LYS A 48 -0.17 -6.87 18.89
C LYS A 48 0.61 -5.60 18.53
N ASP A 49 1.93 -5.63 18.71
CA ASP A 49 2.81 -4.48 18.49
C ASP A 49 3.45 -4.45 17.08
N TYR A 50 3.08 -5.40 16.22
CA TYR A 50 3.54 -5.48 14.84
C TYR A 50 2.53 -4.80 13.90
N GLU A 51 3.04 -4.12 12.86
CA GLU A 51 2.22 -3.45 11.86
C GLU A 51 2.37 -4.15 10.51
N ALA A 52 1.28 -4.28 9.75
CA ALA A 52 1.34 -4.85 8.41
C ALA A 52 2.09 -3.95 7.43
N GLY A 53 2.67 -4.57 6.40
CA GLY A 53 3.43 -3.91 5.34
C GLY A 53 4.94 -4.02 5.50
N TYR A 54 5.42 -4.66 6.58
CA TYR A 54 6.84 -4.78 6.88
C TYR A 54 7.58 -5.76 5.95
N THR A 55 6.88 -6.42 5.03
CA THR A 55 7.48 -7.17 3.91
C THR A 55 8.63 -6.38 3.26
N LEU A 56 8.49 -5.06 3.08
CA LEU A 56 9.58 -4.22 2.54
C LEU A 56 10.85 -4.26 3.41
N ALA A 57 10.72 -4.12 4.72
CA ALA A 57 11.87 -4.24 5.63
C ALA A 57 12.43 -5.67 5.65
N LEU A 58 11.56 -6.68 5.58
CA LEU A 58 11.94 -8.09 5.63
C LEU A 58 12.71 -8.56 4.39
N ILE A 59 12.45 -7.99 3.20
CA ILE A 59 13.19 -8.34 1.99
C ILE A 59 14.58 -7.70 1.87
N LEU A 60 14.94 -6.76 2.75
CA LEU A 60 16.20 -6.02 2.68
C LEU A 60 17.45 -6.90 2.57
N PRO A 61 17.59 -8.00 3.33
CA PRO A 61 18.75 -8.89 3.20
C PRO A 61 18.93 -9.42 1.79
N PHE A 62 17.84 -9.76 1.11
CA PHE A 62 17.86 -10.29 -0.26
C PHE A 62 18.25 -9.20 -1.26
N LEU A 63 17.72 -7.98 -1.11
CA LEU A 63 18.11 -6.85 -1.93
C LEU A 63 19.61 -6.52 -1.78
N ILE A 64 20.14 -6.57 -0.55
CA ILE A 64 21.55 -6.31 -0.25
C ILE A 64 22.44 -7.44 -0.80
N SER A 65 22.06 -8.70 -0.60
CA SER A 65 22.79 -9.88 -1.10
C SER A 65 22.99 -9.84 -2.61
N HIS A 66 21.94 -9.45 -3.34
CA HIS A 66 21.95 -9.33 -4.81
C HIS A 66 22.38 -7.94 -5.32
N LYS A 67 22.89 -7.06 -4.45
CA LYS A 67 23.39 -5.72 -4.80
C LYS A 67 22.39 -4.86 -5.58
N ILE A 68 21.09 -5.02 -5.30
CA ILE A 68 20.03 -4.16 -5.85
C ILE A 68 20.28 -2.73 -5.37
N ASN A 69 20.35 -1.77 -6.29
CA ASN A 69 20.66 -0.38 -5.95
C ASN A 69 19.47 0.56 -6.24
N GLU A 70 19.62 1.85 -5.93
CA GLU A 70 18.58 2.84 -6.19
C GLU A 70 18.14 2.94 -7.66
N ASP A 71 19.05 2.75 -8.61
CA ASP A 71 18.74 2.87 -10.03
C ASP A 71 17.91 1.69 -10.52
N ASP A 72 18.09 0.50 -9.92
CA ASP A 72 17.20 -0.64 -10.15
C ASP A 72 15.78 -0.36 -9.67
N ILE A 73 15.63 0.23 -8.47
CA ILE A 73 14.32 0.62 -7.92
C ILE A 73 13.65 1.65 -8.84
N LYS A 74 14.41 2.67 -9.30
CA LYS A 74 13.89 3.68 -10.24
C LYS A 74 13.43 3.04 -11.55
N ARG A 75 14.23 2.13 -12.13
CA ARG A 75 13.92 1.44 -13.39
C ARG A 75 12.64 0.61 -13.31
N VAL A 76 12.41 -0.08 -12.19
CA VAL A 76 11.16 -0.81 -11.93
C VAL A 76 9.99 0.18 -11.79
N SER A 77 10.20 1.28 -11.07
CA SER A 77 9.19 2.30 -10.80
C SER A 77 8.73 3.07 -12.03
N GLU A 78 9.63 3.35 -12.97
CA GLU A 78 9.32 4.03 -14.23
C GLU A 78 8.39 3.21 -15.12
N LYS A 79 8.51 1.88 -15.06
CA LYS A 79 7.66 0.93 -15.81
C LYS A 79 6.31 0.67 -15.13
N ALA A 80 6.15 1.05 -13.87
CA ALA A 80 4.93 0.80 -13.13
C ALA A 80 3.72 1.46 -13.80
N LYS A 81 2.60 0.75 -13.88
CA LYS A 81 1.37 1.28 -14.47
C LYS A 81 0.71 2.29 -13.53
N ILE A 82 -0.02 3.24 -14.09
CA ILE A 82 -0.94 4.10 -13.33
C ILE A 82 -2.34 3.66 -13.72
N ASN A 83 -3.22 3.46 -12.74
CA ASN A 83 -4.60 3.08 -13.02
C ASN A 83 -5.30 4.15 -13.88
N GLU A 84 -6.25 3.70 -14.69
CA GLU A 84 -7.00 4.59 -15.57
C GLU A 84 -7.78 5.63 -14.75
N GLY A 85 -7.84 6.88 -15.24
CA GLY A 85 -8.57 7.97 -14.60
C GLY A 85 -7.85 8.64 -13.41
N VAL A 86 -6.69 8.13 -12.97
CA VAL A 86 -5.96 8.71 -11.83
C VAL A 86 -5.48 10.13 -12.11
N LYS A 87 -4.92 10.39 -13.31
CA LYS A 87 -4.39 11.73 -13.65
C LYS A 87 -5.50 12.77 -13.67
N GLU A 88 -6.64 12.40 -14.22
CA GLU A 88 -7.86 13.21 -14.29
C GLU A 88 -8.43 13.44 -12.89
N LEU A 89 -8.53 12.38 -12.07
CA LEU A 89 -8.95 12.47 -10.68
C LEU A 89 -8.07 13.46 -9.90
N VAL A 90 -6.75 13.31 -9.97
CA VAL A 90 -5.82 14.20 -9.26
C VAL A 90 -5.96 15.64 -9.75
N SER A 91 -6.07 15.84 -11.07
CA SER A 91 -6.27 17.16 -11.67
C SER A 91 -7.59 17.81 -11.21
N ILE A 92 -8.69 17.05 -11.14
CA ILE A 92 -9.99 17.54 -10.67
C ILE A 92 -9.91 17.94 -9.20
N LEU A 93 -9.41 17.06 -8.34
CA LEU A 93 -9.40 17.28 -6.89
C LEU A 93 -8.45 18.42 -6.50
N LYS A 94 -7.27 18.51 -7.12
CA LYS A 94 -6.29 19.57 -6.82
C LYS A 94 -6.76 21.00 -7.17
N LYS A 95 -7.86 21.17 -7.92
CA LYS A 95 -8.44 22.51 -8.18
C LYS A 95 -8.95 23.19 -6.90
N LYS A 96 -9.39 22.40 -5.92
CA LYS A 96 -10.05 22.91 -4.69
C LYS A 96 -9.58 22.24 -3.41
N HIS A 97 -8.80 21.17 -3.50
CA HIS A 97 -8.41 20.31 -2.38
C HIS A 97 -6.90 20.10 -2.35
N LYS A 98 -6.39 19.68 -1.21
CA LYS A 98 -5.05 19.11 -1.12
C LYS A 98 -5.10 17.63 -1.43
N PHE A 99 -4.04 17.14 -2.08
CA PHE A 99 -3.92 15.75 -2.47
C PHE A 99 -2.58 15.21 -1.96
N TYR A 100 -2.64 14.17 -1.14
CA TYR A 100 -1.48 13.51 -0.56
C TYR A 100 -1.47 12.03 -0.94
N ILE A 101 -0.26 11.49 -0.98
CA ILE A 101 -0.03 10.05 -1.08
C ILE A 101 0.55 9.58 0.26
N ILE A 102 0.02 8.48 0.80
CA ILE A 102 0.52 7.83 2.01
C ILE A 102 0.71 6.35 1.70
N SER A 103 1.95 5.90 1.56
CA SER A 103 2.29 4.61 0.97
C SER A 103 3.32 3.85 1.79
N THR A 104 3.22 2.52 1.81
CA THR A 104 4.27 1.63 2.33
C THR A 104 5.50 1.60 1.44
N SER A 105 5.38 1.90 0.14
CA SER A 105 6.46 1.77 -0.84
C SER A 105 7.67 2.63 -0.50
N TYR A 106 8.84 2.23 -1.01
CA TYR A 106 10.06 3.02 -0.92
C TYR A 106 9.93 4.38 -1.60
N GLU A 107 10.63 5.37 -1.07
CA GLU A 107 10.57 6.75 -1.54
C GLU A 107 10.93 6.92 -3.02
N GLN A 108 11.86 6.13 -3.55
CA GLN A 108 12.22 6.15 -4.97
C GLN A 108 11.01 5.81 -5.85
N HIS A 109 10.21 4.81 -5.44
CA HIS A 109 8.98 4.45 -6.14
C HIS A 109 7.90 5.51 -5.97
N ALA A 110 7.62 5.89 -4.72
CA ALA A 110 6.55 6.83 -4.41
C ALA A 110 6.75 8.18 -5.12
N TYR A 111 7.99 8.69 -5.14
CA TYR A 111 8.33 9.93 -5.83
C TYR A 111 8.27 9.80 -7.36
N SER A 112 8.63 8.64 -7.93
CA SER A 112 8.51 8.37 -9.36
C SER A 112 7.05 8.42 -9.82
N ILE A 113 6.16 7.72 -9.10
CA ILE A 113 4.72 7.74 -9.37
C ILE A 113 4.14 9.13 -9.15
N GLY A 114 4.43 9.77 -8.01
CA GLY A 114 3.95 11.11 -7.68
C GLY A 114 4.27 12.13 -8.79
N LYS A 115 5.51 12.13 -9.30
CA LYS A 115 5.92 13.00 -10.41
C LYS A 115 5.03 12.80 -11.66
N ARG A 116 4.69 11.55 -12.00
CA ARG A 116 3.91 11.21 -13.20
C ARG A 116 2.43 11.60 -13.11
N ILE A 117 1.91 11.79 -11.90
CA ILE A 117 0.52 12.24 -11.66
C ILE A 117 0.45 13.68 -11.13
N GLY A 118 1.57 14.39 -11.07
CA GLY A 118 1.62 15.79 -10.64
C GLY A 118 1.50 16.01 -9.14
N VAL A 119 1.90 15.05 -8.31
CA VAL A 119 1.98 15.17 -6.84
C VAL A 119 3.44 15.41 -6.44
N PRO A 120 3.76 16.53 -5.78
CA PRO A 120 5.13 16.87 -5.41
C PRO A 120 5.62 16.00 -4.25
N LYS A 121 6.94 15.78 -4.13
CA LYS A 121 7.55 14.97 -3.07
C LYS A 121 7.14 15.39 -1.65
N GLY A 122 6.93 16.69 -1.43
CA GLY A 122 6.51 17.23 -0.13
C GLY A 122 5.10 16.79 0.29
N ASP A 123 4.28 16.30 -0.63
CA ASP A 123 2.91 15.83 -0.38
C ASP A 123 2.84 14.28 -0.40
N ILE A 124 3.98 13.61 -0.22
CA ILE A 124 4.10 12.15 -0.26
C ILE A 124 4.77 11.64 1.02
N TYR A 125 4.03 10.86 1.80
CA TYR A 125 4.50 10.14 2.98
C TYR A 125 4.76 8.69 2.60
N CYS A 126 6.01 8.23 2.74
CA CYS A 126 6.47 6.93 2.25
C CYS A 126 7.65 6.40 3.07
N THR A 127 8.03 5.14 2.84
CA THR A 127 9.14 4.49 3.54
C THR A 127 10.47 5.03 3.02
N LYS A 128 11.31 5.55 3.94
CA LYS A 128 12.66 6.00 3.63
C LYS A 128 13.57 4.82 3.37
N PHE A 129 14.40 4.90 2.33
CA PHE A 129 15.18 3.73 1.92
C PHE A 129 16.52 4.07 1.27
N PRO A 130 17.55 4.39 2.07
CA PRO A 130 18.90 4.68 1.57
C PRO A 130 19.68 3.40 1.24
N ILE A 131 19.17 2.57 0.32
CA ILE A 131 19.71 1.22 0.05
C ILE A 131 21.21 1.23 -0.32
N ASN A 132 21.67 2.26 -1.04
CA ASN A 132 23.06 2.38 -1.47
C ASN A 132 24.04 2.43 -0.29
N ASP A 133 23.61 2.96 0.85
CA ASP A 133 24.41 3.01 2.07
C ASP A 133 24.64 1.61 2.65
N TYR A 134 23.87 0.60 2.24
CA TYR A 134 23.94 -0.77 2.75
C TYR A 134 24.62 -1.76 1.78
N LEU A 135 24.96 -1.35 0.55
CA LEU A 135 25.50 -2.28 -0.45
C LEU A 135 26.93 -2.75 -0.17
N HIS A 136 27.60 -2.13 0.80
CA HIS A 136 28.93 -2.53 1.26
C HIS A 136 28.89 -3.81 2.12
N TYR A 137 27.74 -4.20 2.68
CA TYR A 137 27.61 -5.46 3.40
C TYR A 137 27.69 -6.65 2.43
N ASP A 138 28.48 -7.66 2.80
CA ASP A 138 28.63 -8.89 2.04
C ASP A 138 27.87 -10.01 2.76
N ILE A 139 26.67 -10.31 2.26
CA ILE A 139 25.79 -11.34 2.79
C ILE A 139 25.47 -12.31 1.66
N ASP A 140 25.72 -13.59 1.88
CA ASP A 140 25.34 -14.66 0.96
C ASP A 140 24.08 -15.37 1.47
N LEU A 141 23.00 -15.30 0.69
CA LEU A 141 21.73 -15.94 1.00
C LEU A 141 21.39 -17.11 0.09
N GLN A 142 22.30 -17.58 -0.77
CA GLN A 142 21.98 -18.61 -1.78
C GLN A 142 21.36 -19.89 -1.19
N GLU A 143 21.91 -20.41 -0.09
CA GLU A 143 21.36 -21.60 0.55
C GLU A 143 20.02 -21.32 1.23
N VAL A 144 19.88 -20.15 1.88
CA VAL A 144 18.61 -19.71 2.48
C VAL A 144 17.52 -19.57 1.41
N GLU A 145 17.85 -19.01 0.25
CA GLU A 145 16.92 -18.88 -0.87
C GLU A 145 16.44 -20.25 -1.36
N LYS A 146 17.32 -21.24 -1.49
CA LYS A 146 16.95 -22.62 -1.84
C LYS A 146 16.03 -23.26 -0.78
N GLU A 147 16.32 -23.04 0.50
CA GLU A 147 15.46 -23.51 1.59
C GLU A 147 14.08 -22.86 1.53
N ILE A 148 14.03 -21.54 1.33
CA ILE A 148 12.79 -20.79 1.17
C ILE A 148 11.98 -21.36 0.00
N LEU A 149 12.57 -21.67 -1.16
CA LEU A 149 11.83 -22.22 -2.30
C LEU A 149 11.15 -23.56 -1.99
N ASN A 150 11.76 -24.40 -1.15
CA ASN A 150 11.21 -25.69 -0.74
C ASN A 150 10.30 -25.62 0.50
N LEU A 151 10.20 -24.45 1.14
CA LEU A 151 9.44 -24.25 2.36
C LEU A 151 7.93 -24.43 2.13
N LYS A 152 7.29 -25.24 2.98
CA LYS A 152 5.84 -25.42 2.98
C LYS A 152 5.17 -24.33 3.82
N ASP A 153 3.94 -23.96 3.47
CA ASP A 153 3.21 -22.86 4.12
C ASP A 153 3.12 -22.98 5.65
N HIS A 154 2.94 -24.19 6.19
CA HIS A 154 2.84 -24.40 7.64
C HIS A 154 4.18 -24.25 8.40
N ASN A 155 5.31 -24.17 7.70
CA ASN A 155 6.64 -23.96 8.28
C ASN A 155 7.14 -22.52 8.12
N ILE A 156 6.38 -21.64 7.44
CA ILE A 156 6.81 -20.26 7.12
C ILE A 156 7.21 -19.49 8.38
N GLU A 157 6.36 -19.50 9.40
CA GLU A 157 6.59 -18.71 10.62
C GLU A 157 7.83 -19.16 11.39
N GLU A 158 7.98 -20.46 11.63
CA GLU A 158 9.13 -21.02 12.35
C GLU A 158 10.44 -20.74 11.61
N PHE A 159 10.45 -20.98 10.30
CA PHE A 159 11.61 -20.75 9.45
C PHE A 159 12.07 -19.29 9.50
N PHE A 160 11.18 -18.34 9.23
CA PHE A 160 11.55 -16.93 9.17
C PHE A 160 11.88 -16.36 10.55
N ASN A 161 11.22 -16.80 11.62
CA ASN A 161 11.61 -16.43 12.99
C ASN A 161 13.07 -16.82 13.26
N ASN A 162 13.45 -18.05 12.94
CA ASN A 162 14.82 -18.54 13.12
C ASN A 162 15.82 -17.85 12.18
N PHE A 163 15.44 -17.58 10.93
CA PHE A 163 16.29 -16.85 9.97
C PHE A 163 16.60 -15.42 10.45
N TYR A 164 15.59 -14.61 10.78
CA TYR A 164 15.78 -13.23 11.24
C TYR A 164 16.39 -13.16 12.65
N GLU A 165 16.28 -14.21 13.46
CA GLU A 165 17.00 -14.30 14.73
C GLU A 165 18.50 -14.48 14.53
N LYS A 166 18.91 -15.30 13.55
CA LYS A 166 20.30 -15.70 13.30
C LYS A 166 21.04 -14.85 12.27
N ILE A 167 20.33 -13.98 11.54
CA ILE A 167 20.95 -13.10 10.55
C ILE A 167 22.01 -12.19 11.17
N ASP A 168 22.97 -11.76 10.36
CA ASP A 168 24.02 -10.82 10.78
C ASP A 168 23.45 -9.62 11.54
N LYS A 169 24.15 -9.21 12.60
CA LYS A 169 23.66 -8.18 13.54
C LYS A 169 23.46 -6.82 12.89
N ASP A 170 24.32 -6.45 11.95
CA ASP A 170 24.22 -5.17 11.26
C ASP A 170 23.04 -5.19 10.28
N ILE A 171 22.86 -6.30 9.56
CA ILE A 171 21.68 -6.51 8.70
C ILE A 171 20.38 -6.49 9.52
N LYS A 172 20.36 -7.18 10.66
CA LYS A 172 19.22 -7.15 11.58
C LYS A 172 18.86 -5.73 12.01
N LYS A 173 19.88 -4.95 12.36
CA LYS A 173 19.71 -3.54 12.76
C LYS A 173 19.18 -2.67 11.61
N ILE A 174 19.56 -2.95 10.36
CA ILE A 174 18.99 -2.26 9.18
C ILE A 174 17.49 -2.56 9.06
N ILE A 175 17.09 -3.82 9.20
CA ILE A 175 15.67 -4.24 9.16
C ILE A 175 14.89 -3.52 10.27
N GLU A 176 15.38 -3.59 11.51
CA GLU A 176 14.72 -3.00 12.69
C GLU A 176 14.60 -1.47 12.60
N ASN A 177 15.60 -0.80 12.03
CA ASN A 177 15.59 0.66 11.85
C ASN A 177 14.74 1.12 10.64
N THR A 178 14.32 0.19 9.77
CA THR A 178 13.47 0.53 8.63
C THR A 178 12.04 0.77 9.10
N LYS A 179 11.69 2.04 9.28
CA LYS A 179 10.32 2.46 9.62
C LYS A 179 9.43 2.43 8.37
N VAL A 180 8.72 1.32 8.17
CA VAL A 180 7.74 1.19 7.08
C VAL A 180 6.48 2.00 7.37
N ILE A 181 6.00 2.79 6.40
CA ILE A 181 4.79 3.60 6.53
C ILE A 181 3.53 2.76 6.23
N GLY A 182 3.29 1.75 7.06
CA GLY A 182 2.09 0.90 7.05
C GLY A 182 1.29 1.01 8.35
N GLY A 183 0.03 0.59 8.33
CA GLY A 183 -0.81 0.48 9.53
C GLY A 183 -0.92 1.80 10.30
N LYS A 184 -0.52 1.80 11.58
CA LYS A 184 -0.58 3.01 12.44
C LYS A 184 0.19 4.19 11.87
N TYR A 185 1.26 3.95 11.12
CA TYR A 185 2.09 5.02 10.56
C TYR A 185 1.42 5.75 9.40
N LYS A 186 0.48 5.11 8.68
CA LYS A 186 -0.40 5.80 7.75
C LYS A 186 -1.35 6.75 8.49
N THR A 187 -1.87 6.34 9.65
CA THR A 187 -2.68 7.22 10.52
C THR A 187 -1.85 8.38 11.09
N GLU A 188 -0.61 8.15 11.53
CA GLU A 188 0.31 9.23 11.96
C GLU A 188 0.56 10.24 10.84
N ALA A 189 0.70 9.78 9.59
CA ALA A 189 0.87 10.66 8.44
C ALA A 189 -0.35 11.59 8.24
N ILE A 190 -1.58 11.10 8.43
CA ILE A 190 -2.80 11.94 8.44
C ILE A 190 -2.68 13.06 9.48
N TYR A 191 -2.27 12.76 10.71
CA TYR A 191 -2.15 13.77 11.76
C TYR A 191 -1.07 14.82 11.44
N LYS A 192 0.06 14.41 10.86
CA LYS A 192 1.10 15.35 10.38
C LYS A 192 0.59 16.25 9.26
N ILE A 193 -0.23 15.72 8.35
CA ILE A 193 -0.86 16.51 7.29
C ILE A 193 -1.85 17.51 7.89
N LEU A 194 -2.69 17.08 8.84
CA LEU A 194 -3.66 17.94 9.51
C LEU A 194 -2.99 19.09 10.27
N GLU A 195 -1.88 18.82 10.96
CA GLU A 195 -1.07 19.85 11.62
C GLU A 195 -0.50 20.83 10.60
N ARG A 196 0.11 20.32 9.52
CA ARG A 196 0.70 21.15 8.45
C ARG A 196 -0.34 22.05 7.76
N GLU A 197 -1.53 21.52 7.49
CA GLU A 197 -2.58 22.25 6.79
C GLU A 197 -3.50 23.04 7.75
N ASN A 198 -3.27 22.94 9.06
CA ASN A 198 -4.07 23.57 10.12
C ASN A 198 -5.58 23.23 10.02
N GLU A 199 -5.88 21.94 9.90
CA GLU A 199 -7.22 21.43 9.60
C GLU A 199 -7.67 20.34 10.58
N ASN A 200 -8.95 19.97 10.51
CA ASN A 200 -9.52 18.90 11.32
C ASN A 200 -9.75 17.62 10.49
N ILE A 201 -9.63 16.45 11.12
CA ILE A 201 -9.85 15.14 10.47
C ILE A 201 -11.22 14.99 9.78
N LYS A 202 -12.24 15.76 10.15
CA LYS A 202 -13.52 15.83 9.42
C LYS A 202 -13.39 16.32 7.98
N SER A 203 -12.32 17.04 7.64
CA SER A 203 -12.00 17.47 6.28
C SER A 203 -11.30 16.39 5.45
N VAL A 204 -10.92 15.26 6.06
CA VAL A 204 -10.11 14.22 5.41
C VAL A 204 -10.99 13.28 4.60
N VAL A 205 -10.53 12.98 3.39
CA VAL A 205 -10.95 11.83 2.60
C VAL A 205 -9.78 10.88 2.50
N ALA A 206 -9.90 9.67 3.03
CA ALA A 206 -8.87 8.63 2.94
C ALA A 206 -9.31 7.52 2.00
N VAL A 207 -8.42 7.12 1.08
CA VAL A 207 -8.65 6.05 0.11
C VAL A 207 -7.55 5.00 0.24
N GLY A 208 -7.94 3.74 0.47
CA GLY A 208 -7.02 2.60 0.59
C GLY A 208 -7.62 1.33 0.00
N ASP A 209 -6.92 0.20 0.13
CA ASP A 209 -7.35 -1.08 -0.44
C ASP A 209 -7.01 -2.33 0.40
N SER A 210 -6.10 -2.24 1.37
CA SER A 210 -5.50 -3.42 2.00
C SER A 210 -5.41 -3.35 3.53
N ILE A 211 -4.81 -4.38 4.13
CA ILE A 211 -4.51 -4.45 5.57
C ILE A 211 -3.62 -3.29 6.04
N THR A 212 -2.80 -2.71 5.17
CA THR A 212 -1.93 -1.59 5.57
C THR A 212 -2.72 -0.30 5.81
N ASP A 213 -3.96 -0.20 5.32
CA ASP A 213 -4.79 1.01 5.37
C ASP A 213 -5.86 0.99 6.46
N PHE A 214 -6.22 -0.18 7.01
CA PHE A 214 -7.44 -0.30 7.80
C PHE A 214 -7.47 0.64 9.01
N LYS A 215 -6.31 0.86 9.66
CA LYS A 215 -6.19 1.78 10.81
C LYS A 215 -6.43 3.24 10.40
N MET A 216 -5.92 3.65 9.24
CA MET A 216 -6.14 4.98 8.68
C MET A 216 -7.62 5.15 8.31
N LEU A 217 -8.19 4.20 7.58
CA LEU A 217 -9.60 4.21 7.15
C LEU A 217 -10.55 4.27 8.36
N LYS A 218 -10.29 3.44 9.38
CA LYS A 218 -11.07 3.41 10.63
C LYS A 218 -10.99 4.75 11.36
N ALA A 219 -9.79 5.30 11.55
CA ALA A 219 -9.60 6.56 12.27
C ALA A 219 -10.33 7.72 11.60
N VAL A 220 -10.26 7.81 10.26
CA VAL A 220 -10.97 8.84 9.49
C VAL A 220 -12.48 8.67 9.61
N LYS A 221 -13.01 7.45 9.46
CA LYS A 221 -14.43 7.13 9.62
C LYS A 221 -14.98 7.53 10.99
N GLU A 222 -14.33 7.06 12.06
CA GLU A 222 -14.79 7.24 13.45
C GLU A 222 -14.77 8.71 13.89
N LYS A 223 -13.92 9.53 13.26
CA LYS A 223 -13.84 10.97 13.56
C LYS A 223 -14.65 11.84 12.60
N GLY A 224 -15.44 11.24 11.71
CA GLY A 224 -16.37 11.93 10.83
C GLY A 224 -15.75 12.52 9.56
N GLY A 225 -14.56 12.06 9.17
CA GLY A 225 -14.08 12.21 7.79
C GLY A 225 -14.67 11.11 6.90
N ILE A 226 -14.23 11.06 5.64
CA ILE A 226 -14.75 10.12 4.64
C ILE A 226 -13.68 9.05 4.38
N SER A 227 -13.99 7.78 4.67
CA SER A 227 -13.12 6.66 4.31
C SER A 227 -13.70 5.84 3.16
N ILE A 228 -12.86 5.58 2.17
CA ILE A 228 -13.22 4.92 0.93
C ILE A 228 -12.27 3.77 0.67
N VAL A 229 -12.81 2.62 0.26
CA VAL A 229 -11.99 1.52 -0.27
C VAL A 229 -12.14 1.41 -1.78
N PHE A 230 -11.02 1.35 -2.50
CA PHE A 230 -11.00 1.09 -3.94
C PHE A 230 -10.50 -0.32 -4.21
N ASN A 231 -11.32 -1.18 -4.83
CA ASN A 231 -10.95 -2.58 -5.16
C ASN A 231 -10.29 -3.36 -4.00
N GLY A 232 -10.65 -3.04 -2.75
CA GLY A 232 -9.96 -3.58 -1.59
C GLY A 232 -10.39 -4.97 -1.16
N ASN A 233 -9.68 -5.49 -0.16
CA ASN A 233 -9.87 -6.83 0.38
C ASN A 233 -10.66 -6.83 1.70
N GLU A 234 -10.81 -8.01 2.29
CA GLU A 234 -11.52 -8.24 3.56
C GLU A 234 -10.93 -7.47 4.75
N TYR A 235 -9.66 -7.08 4.67
CA TYR A 235 -8.99 -6.35 5.73
C TYR A 235 -9.29 -4.84 5.69
N ALA A 236 -9.64 -4.30 4.52
CA ALA A 236 -9.90 -2.87 4.36
C ALA A 236 -11.41 -2.53 4.39
N ILE A 237 -12.23 -3.30 3.67
CA ILE A 237 -13.66 -2.97 3.44
C ILE A 237 -14.44 -2.73 4.75
N PRO A 238 -14.35 -3.58 5.79
CA PRO A 238 -15.12 -3.38 7.03
C PRO A 238 -14.85 -2.04 7.74
N TYR A 239 -13.70 -1.42 7.47
CA TYR A 239 -13.24 -0.19 8.13
C TYR A 239 -13.53 1.08 7.33
N ALA A 240 -14.07 0.95 6.12
CA ALA A 240 -14.48 2.07 5.29
C ALA A 240 -15.95 2.45 5.50
N GLU A 241 -16.32 3.69 5.17
CA GLU A 241 -17.72 4.11 5.06
C GLU A 241 -18.28 3.81 3.66
N PHE A 242 -17.45 4.01 2.64
CA PHE A 242 -17.81 3.78 1.24
C PHE A 242 -16.80 2.86 0.57
N ALA A 243 -17.22 2.21 -0.51
CA ALA A 243 -16.33 1.42 -1.33
C ALA A 243 -16.68 1.61 -2.81
N PHE A 244 -15.67 1.60 -3.67
CA PHE A 244 -15.82 1.64 -5.13
C PHE A 244 -15.04 0.49 -5.76
N ALA A 245 -15.75 -0.35 -6.53
CA ALA A 245 -15.17 -1.42 -7.32
C ALA A 245 -15.23 -1.06 -8.82
N GLY A 246 -14.09 -0.97 -9.49
CA GLY A 246 -14.04 -0.53 -10.89
C GLY A 246 -12.64 -0.60 -11.51
N THR A 247 -12.55 -0.36 -12.81
CA THR A 247 -11.28 -0.35 -13.57
C THR A 247 -10.77 1.06 -13.87
N ASN A 248 -11.59 2.09 -13.64
CA ASN A 248 -11.27 3.49 -13.87
C ASN A 248 -11.60 4.29 -12.60
N LEU A 249 -10.66 5.10 -12.11
CA LEU A 249 -10.82 5.90 -10.89
C LEU A 249 -11.53 7.24 -11.11
N LEU A 250 -11.72 7.71 -12.34
CA LEU A 250 -12.37 9.00 -12.61
C LEU A 250 -13.74 9.16 -11.91
N PRO A 251 -14.63 8.14 -11.88
CA PRO A 251 -15.88 8.21 -11.10
C PRO A 251 -15.68 8.62 -9.63
N LEU A 252 -14.58 8.19 -9.02
CA LEU A 252 -14.28 8.46 -7.63
C LEU A 252 -14.03 9.96 -7.38
N ALA A 253 -13.50 10.69 -8.36
CA ALA A 253 -13.35 12.14 -8.27
C ALA A 253 -14.71 12.84 -8.10
N TYR A 254 -15.69 12.46 -8.93
CA TYR A 254 -17.04 13.01 -8.86
C TYR A 254 -17.79 12.57 -7.60
N PHE A 255 -17.56 11.32 -7.16
CA PHE A 255 -18.07 10.86 -5.87
C PHE A 255 -17.51 11.69 -4.72
N ILE A 256 -16.20 11.97 -4.69
CA ILE A 256 -15.55 12.82 -3.67
C ILE A 256 -16.07 14.26 -3.72
N GLU A 257 -16.36 14.81 -4.89
CA GLU A 257 -16.95 16.16 -5.03
C GLU A 257 -18.44 16.23 -4.64
N SER A 258 -19.17 15.12 -4.68
CA SER A 258 -20.62 15.12 -4.46
C SER A 258 -20.99 15.61 -3.05
N LYS A 259 -21.97 16.51 -2.92
CA LYS A 259 -22.45 16.94 -1.59
C LYS A 259 -23.21 15.83 -0.85
N ASN A 260 -23.84 14.93 -1.58
CA ASN A 260 -24.66 13.86 -1.02
C ASN A 260 -24.21 12.50 -1.57
N LYS A 261 -23.39 11.79 -0.77
CA LYS A 261 -22.77 10.53 -1.18
C LYS A 261 -23.80 9.43 -1.39
N LYS A 262 -24.77 9.32 -0.48
CA LYS A 262 -25.84 8.31 -0.56
C LYS A 262 -26.72 8.51 -1.79
N GLU A 263 -27.04 9.75 -2.13
CA GLU A 263 -27.80 10.06 -3.35
C GLU A 263 -26.98 9.81 -4.62
N PHE A 264 -25.68 10.14 -4.61
CA PHE A 264 -24.78 9.81 -5.72
C PHE A 264 -24.79 8.30 -6.00
N ILE A 265 -24.65 7.46 -4.97
CA ILE A 265 -24.68 6.00 -5.10
C ILE A 265 -26.01 5.52 -5.69
N LYS A 266 -27.15 6.06 -5.21
CA LYS A 266 -28.48 5.69 -5.72
C LYS A 266 -28.69 6.03 -7.19
N LYS A 267 -28.07 7.12 -7.66
CA LYS A 267 -28.19 7.61 -9.05
C LYS A 267 -27.08 7.08 -9.96
N TRP A 268 -26.08 6.39 -9.41
CA TRP A 268 -24.95 5.89 -10.17
C TRP A 268 -25.41 4.82 -11.18
N ASN A 269 -25.14 5.06 -12.45
CA ASN A 269 -25.44 4.16 -13.57
C ASN A 269 -24.25 3.96 -14.51
N GLY A 270 -23.05 4.42 -14.10
CA GLY A 270 -21.81 4.24 -14.85
C GLY A 270 -21.12 2.91 -14.56
N GLU A 271 -19.92 2.72 -15.13
CA GLU A 271 -19.13 1.51 -14.93
C GLU A 271 -18.59 1.37 -13.50
N GLY A 272 -18.58 0.13 -12.99
CA GLY A 272 -18.20 -0.17 -11.62
C GLY A 272 -19.32 0.05 -10.62
N TYR A 273 -19.03 -0.23 -9.36
CA TYR A 273 -20.01 -0.32 -8.28
C TYR A 273 -19.59 0.55 -7.10
N PHE A 274 -20.43 1.52 -6.76
CA PHE A 274 -20.31 2.22 -5.49
C PHE A 274 -21.16 1.55 -4.41
N HIS A 275 -20.60 1.46 -3.21
CA HIS A 275 -21.22 0.85 -2.05
C HIS A 275 -21.15 1.80 -0.86
N HIS A 276 -22.23 1.82 -0.08
CA HIS A 276 -22.18 2.28 1.31
C HIS A 276 -21.99 1.04 2.18
N VAL A 277 -20.89 0.99 2.93
CA VAL A 277 -20.47 -0.21 3.66
C VAL A 277 -21.19 -0.27 5.01
N ASN A 278 -22.43 -0.77 4.98
CA ASN A 278 -23.27 -0.92 6.18
C ASN A 278 -23.96 -2.29 6.29
N LYS A 279 -24.13 -3.00 5.17
CA LYS A 279 -24.78 -4.31 5.06
C LYS A 279 -24.10 -5.12 3.96
N ASP A 280 -24.34 -6.43 3.94
CA ASP A 280 -23.88 -7.36 2.89
C ASP A 280 -22.37 -7.28 2.62
N ILE A 281 -21.57 -7.09 3.67
CA ILE A 281 -20.12 -6.88 3.58
C ILE A 281 -19.45 -8.02 2.78
N GLU A 282 -19.84 -9.27 3.00
CA GLU A 282 -19.31 -10.42 2.26
C GLU A 282 -19.52 -10.31 0.74
N LYS A 283 -20.71 -9.86 0.32
CA LYS A 283 -21.02 -9.64 -1.09
C LYS A 283 -20.21 -8.48 -1.68
N ILE A 284 -20.03 -7.40 -0.91
CA ILE A 284 -19.17 -6.27 -1.31
C ILE A 284 -17.73 -6.76 -1.49
N ILE A 285 -17.20 -7.53 -0.54
CA ILE A 285 -15.85 -8.11 -0.62
C ILE A 285 -15.69 -8.95 -1.89
N LEU A 286 -16.67 -9.82 -2.20
CA LEU A 286 -16.59 -10.66 -3.40
C LEU A 286 -16.50 -9.85 -4.69
N ILE A 287 -17.29 -8.78 -4.81
CA ILE A 287 -17.25 -7.87 -5.97
C ILE A 287 -15.88 -7.18 -6.05
N HIS A 288 -15.40 -6.63 -4.94
CA HIS A 288 -14.14 -5.92 -4.90
C HIS A 288 -12.94 -6.82 -5.21
N LYS A 289 -12.89 -8.05 -4.67
CA LYS A 289 -11.85 -9.05 -5.00
C LYS A 289 -11.82 -9.39 -6.48
N LYS A 290 -12.99 -9.47 -7.15
CA LYS A 290 -13.04 -9.67 -8.61
C LYS A 290 -12.32 -8.53 -9.36
N TYR A 291 -12.61 -7.27 -9.02
CA TYR A 291 -11.96 -6.12 -9.67
C TYR A 291 -10.48 -5.99 -9.29
N ARG A 292 -10.12 -6.31 -8.03
CA ARG A 292 -8.73 -6.42 -7.57
C ARG A 292 -7.93 -7.35 -8.48
N ASN A 293 -8.44 -8.55 -8.75
CA ASN A 293 -7.79 -9.55 -9.59
C ASN A 293 -7.69 -9.10 -11.06
N ILE A 294 -8.73 -8.45 -11.59
CA ILE A 294 -8.71 -7.88 -12.94
C ILE A 294 -7.59 -6.84 -13.08
N MET A 295 -7.43 -5.97 -12.07
CA MET A 295 -6.51 -4.85 -12.14
C MET A 295 -5.06 -5.22 -11.80
N ARG A 296 -4.87 -6.10 -10.81
CA ARG A 296 -3.55 -6.43 -10.23
C ARG A 296 -2.98 -7.77 -10.72
N GLY A 297 -3.80 -8.63 -11.35
CA GLY A 297 -3.37 -9.99 -11.72
C GLY A 297 -2.88 -10.77 -10.49
N LYS A 298 -1.75 -11.47 -10.62
CA LYS A 298 -1.13 -12.23 -9.51
C LYS A 298 -0.80 -11.37 -8.27
N ALA A 299 -0.49 -10.08 -8.45
CA ALA A 299 -0.21 -9.18 -7.33
C ALA A 299 -1.48 -8.84 -6.52
N GLY A 300 -2.67 -9.18 -7.02
CA GLY A 300 -3.93 -9.03 -6.28
C GLY A 300 -4.13 -10.09 -5.19
N GLU A 301 -3.40 -11.21 -5.27
CA GLU A 301 -3.42 -12.31 -4.30
C GLU A 301 -2.41 -12.12 -3.15
N LEU A 302 -1.57 -11.09 -3.24
CA LEU A 302 -0.58 -10.71 -2.21
C LEU A 302 -1.21 -9.70 -1.24
N GLY A 303 -0.96 -9.88 0.06
CA GLY A 303 -1.46 -9.03 1.16
C GLY A 303 -2.97 -8.82 1.15
#